data_AF-A0A8J3S6Q0-F1
#
_entry.id   AF-A0A8J3S6Q0-F1
#
_cell.length_a   1.000
_cell.length_b   1.000
_cell.length_c   1.000
_cell.angle_alpha   90.00
_cell.angle_beta   90.00
_cell.angle_gamma   90.00
#
_symmetry.space_group_name_H-M   'P 1'
#
loop_
_entity.id
_entity.type
_entity.pdbx_description
1 polymer ?
#
loop_
_entity_poly.entity_id
_entity_poly.type
_entity_poly.pdbx_seq_one_letter_code
_entity_poly.pdbx_strand_id
1 'polypeptide(L)'
;MISLRPLAGLALAAALAAGYAAVPAAAATHTAVPAAASAQESAVSSAETAARPRNGKILYAGISGGRGVLKIKNGTKRDAVVTLVRGKSKAISIYVRARSTASVKTVRSGTYRIFFTSGYRFNVSKGRFASSASYQRFDDKLKFVSTSTTWSIWTLTLNTVPGGNARTRGVDPKDFPA
;
A
#
# COMPACT_ATOMS: atom_id res chain seq x y z
N MET A 1 26.34 -3.08 18.92
CA MET A 1 26.45 -1.77 19.59
C MET A 1 25.41 -0.87 18.91
N ILE A 2 24.21 -0.74 19.47
CA ILE A 2 23.70 0.42 20.24
C ILE A 2 23.87 1.71 19.40
N SER A 3 22.83 2.42 18.94
CA SER A 3 21.91 3.15 19.81
C SER A 3 20.64 3.69 19.12
N LEU A 4 19.62 3.93 19.95
CA LEU A 4 18.35 4.64 19.72
C LEU A 4 18.55 6.16 19.58
N ARG A 5 17.62 6.88 18.92
CA ARG A 5 16.59 7.76 19.56
C ARG A 5 15.84 8.65 18.53
N PRO A 6 14.61 9.12 18.87
CA PRO A 6 13.69 9.83 17.98
C PRO A 6 13.94 11.35 17.98
N LEU A 7 13.48 12.05 16.94
CA LEU A 7 13.47 13.52 16.87
C LEU A 7 12.03 14.04 16.93
N ALA A 8 11.73 14.69 18.05
CA ALA A 8 10.69 15.71 18.19
C ALA A 8 11.41 17.06 18.40
N GLY A 9 10.88 18.14 17.83
CA GLY A 9 11.43 19.48 18.05
C GLY A 9 10.87 20.52 17.09
N LEU A 10 9.84 21.22 17.58
CA LEU A 10 9.25 22.44 17.04
C LEU A 10 10.16 23.64 17.37
N ALA A 11 10.34 24.61 16.47
CA ALA A 11 10.71 25.98 16.84
C ALA A 11 10.31 26.98 15.76
N LEU A 12 9.60 28.01 16.20
CA LEU A 12 9.13 29.20 15.48
C LEU A 12 10.15 30.32 15.73
N ALA A 13 10.51 31.13 14.72
CA ALA A 13 11.02 32.48 14.93
C ALA A 13 10.97 33.32 13.64
N ALA A 14 10.42 34.53 13.78
CA ALA A 14 10.26 35.56 12.76
C ALA A 14 11.42 36.56 12.76
N ALA A 15 11.61 37.32 11.66
CA ALA A 15 12.20 38.67 11.70
C ALA A 15 11.90 39.47 10.41
N LEU A 16 11.59 40.75 10.60
CA LEU A 16 11.17 41.77 9.62
C LEU A 16 12.34 42.41 8.85
N ALA A 17 12.07 43.01 7.68
CA ALA A 17 12.58 44.34 7.32
C ALA A 17 11.83 44.95 6.12
N ALA A 18 11.64 46.27 6.21
CA ALA A 18 10.77 47.14 5.43
C ALA A 18 11.31 47.55 4.04
N GLY A 19 10.40 48.01 3.19
CA GLY A 19 10.71 48.77 1.97
C GLY A 19 9.46 49.46 1.43
N TYR A 20 9.21 50.70 1.86
CA TYR A 20 8.21 51.61 1.29
C TYR A 20 8.85 52.39 0.13
N ALA A 21 8.24 52.36 -1.06
CA ALA A 21 8.34 53.44 -2.05
C ALA A 21 7.07 53.44 -2.92
N ALA A 22 6.38 54.58 -2.89
CA ALA A 22 5.11 54.84 -3.56
C ALA A 22 5.31 55.28 -5.01
N VAL A 23 4.36 54.94 -5.90
CA VAL A 23 4.14 55.61 -7.20
C VAL A 23 2.63 55.57 -7.51
N PRO A 24 2.01 56.67 -8.01
CA PRO A 24 0.56 56.88 -7.94
C PRO A 24 -0.25 56.30 -9.10
N ALA A 25 -1.57 56.37 -8.90
CA ALA A 25 -2.67 55.90 -9.73
C ALA A 25 -2.71 56.50 -11.15
N ALA A 26 -3.00 55.64 -12.13
CA ALA A 26 -3.63 56.02 -13.38
C ALA A 26 -4.86 55.13 -13.58
N ALA A 27 -6.01 55.79 -13.72
CA ALA A 27 -7.32 55.19 -13.90
C ALA A 27 -7.43 54.49 -15.28
N ALA A 28 -7.98 53.28 -15.28
CA ALA A 28 -8.61 52.67 -16.44
C ALA A 28 -9.86 51.92 -15.98
N THR A 29 -11.01 52.54 -16.20
CA THR A 29 -12.34 51.98 -15.98
C THR A 29 -12.68 51.03 -17.12
N HIS A 30 -12.82 49.73 -16.86
CA HIS A 30 -13.56 48.83 -17.74
C HIS A 30 -14.44 47.87 -16.92
N THR A 31 -15.74 48.11 -17.07
CA THR A 31 -16.94 47.26 -16.98
C THR A 31 -16.84 45.84 -16.41
N ALA A 32 -17.79 45.58 -15.49
CA ALA A 32 -18.07 44.36 -14.76
C ALA A 32 -18.38 43.10 -15.60
N VAL A 33 -18.02 41.95 -15.03
CA VAL A 33 -18.80 40.69 -15.08
C VAL A 33 -18.73 40.05 -13.68
N PRO A 34 -19.84 39.83 -12.95
CA PRO A 34 -19.82 39.07 -11.72
C PRO A 34 -19.81 37.58 -12.06
N ALA A 35 -18.64 36.95 -11.99
CA ALA A 35 -18.55 35.50 -12.04
C ALA A 35 -18.82 34.95 -10.64
N ALA A 36 -20.05 34.48 -10.44
CA ALA A 36 -20.39 33.55 -9.39
C ALA A 36 -19.44 32.33 -9.40
N ALA A 37 -19.35 31.68 -8.23
CA ALA A 37 -18.76 30.37 -7.98
C ALA A 37 -17.24 30.33 -7.71
N SER A 38 -16.90 30.36 -6.42
CA SER A 38 -16.22 29.21 -5.81
C SER A 38 -16.47 29.21 -4.30
N ALA A 39 -17.71 28.86 -3.95
CA ALA A 39 -17.91 28.08 -2.75
C ALA A 39 -17.12 26.77 -2.90
N GLN A 40 -16.71 26.18 -1.76
CA GLN A 40 -16.17 24.81 -1.62
C GLN A 40 -14.64 24.65 -1.57
N GLU A 41 -13.91 25.46 -0.80
CA GLU A 41 -12.60 25.02 -0.27
C GLU A 41 -12.73 24.17 1.03
N SER A 42 -13.95 23.98 1.56
CA SER A 42 -14.18 23.29 2.83
C SER A 42 -14.59 21.81 2.75
N ALA A 43 -14.54 21.15 1.58
CA ALA A 43 -15.10 19.79 1.42
C ALA A 43 -14.12 18.67 1.03
N VAL A 44 -12.81 18.93 0.89
CA VAL A 44 -11.84 17.86 0.52
C VAL A 44 -11.12 17.21 1.70
N SER A 45 -11.32 17.69 2.94
CA SER A 45 -10.64 17.12 4.12
C SER A 45 -11.38 15.93 4.77
N SER A 46 -12.68 15.76 4.49
CA SER A 46 -13.51 14.76 5.19
C SER A 46 -13.87 13.52 4.35
N ALA A 47 -13.50 13.48 3.07
CA ALA A 47 -13.68 12.30 2.24
C ALA A 47 -12.43 11.41 2.26
N GLU A 48 -12.49 10.36 3.08
CA GLU A 48 -11.69 9.14 2.94
C GLU A 48 -10.33 9.13 3.66
N THR A 49 -10.33 9.34 4.98
CA THR A 49 -9.49 8.50 5.84
C THR A 49 -10.15 7.12 5.94
N ALA A 50 -10.16 6.37 4.85
CA ALA A 50 -10.28 4.92 4.98
C ALA A 50 -9.08 4.49 5.83
N ALA A 51 -9.32 4.23 7.12
CA ALA A 51 -8.26 3.98 8.08
C ALA A 51 -7.32 2.91 7.53
N ARG A 52 -6.08 3.33 7.21
CA ARG A 52 -5.07 2.47 6.58
C ARG A 52 -4.92 1.18 7.40
N PRO A 53 -5.16 -0.01 6.83
CA PRO A 53 -5.15 -1.25 7.61
C PRO A 53 -3.84 -1.47 8.37
N ARG A 54 -3.92 -2.16 9.51
CA ARG A 54 -2.73 -2.61 10.23
C ARG A 54 -1.87 -3.51 9.34
N ASN A 55 -0.56 -3.45 9.50
CA ASN A 55 0.34 -4.36 8.79
C ASN A 55 0.05 -5.82 9.17
N GLY A 56 -0.01 -6.70 8.17
CA GLY A 56 -0.39 -8.10 8.35
C GLY A 56 -1.88 -8.34 8.56
N LYS A 57 -2.75 -7.34 8.35
CA LYS A 57 -4.20 -7.56 8.39
C LYS A 57 -4.58 -8.57 7.32
N ILE A 58 -5.17 -9.68 7.75
CA ILE A 58 -5.82 -10.63 6.84
C ILE A 58 -7.12 -9.97 6.37
N LEU A 59 -7.21 -9.76 5.06
CA LEU A 59 -8.37 -9.19 4.37
C LEU A 59 -9.36 -10.28 3.97
N TYR A 60 -8.85 -11.47 3.67
CA TYR A 60 -9.63 -12.65 3.30
C TYR A 60 -8.94 -13.91 3.79
N ALA A 61 -9.72 -14.87 4.30
CA ALA A 61 -9.26 -16.20 4.67
C ALA A 61 -10.31 -17.25 4.27
N GLY A 62 -10.10 -17.90 3.13
CA GLY A 62 -10.90 -19.03 2.64
C GLY A 62 -10.34 -20.39 3.04
N ILE A 63 -9.20 -20.42 3.73
CA ILE A 63 -8.61 -21.65 4.28
C ILE A 63 -8.21 -21.45 5.74
N SER A 64 -8.34 -22.51 6.53
CA SER A 64 -7.95 -22.59 7.94
C SER A 64 -7.17 -23.87 8.23
N GLY A 65 -6.60 -24.00 9.42
CA GLY A 65 -5.97 -25.23 9.91
C GLY A 65 -4.59 -25.58 9.33
N GLY A 66 -3.92 -24.64 8.66
CA GLY A 66 -2.55 -24.82 8.18
C GLY A 66 -1.48 -24.55 9.23
N ARG A 67 -0.30 -25.15 9.05
CA ARG A 67 0.92 -24.89 9.87
C ARG A 67 2.03 -24.19 9.09
N GLY A 68 1.84 -24.02 7.78
CA GLY A 68 2.79 -23.35 6.91
C GLY A 68 2.91 -21.87 7.25
N VAL A 69 4.14 -21.35 7.16
CA VAL A 69 4.45 -19.96 7.46
C VAL A 69 4.85 -19.23 6.19
N LEU A 70 4.15 -18.14 5.86
CA LEU A 70 4.55 -17.22 4.81
C LEU A 70 4.94 -15.89 5.43
N LYS A 71 6.19 -15.49 5.24
CA LYS A 71 6.70 -14.17 5.57
C LYS A 71 6.73 -13.32 4.29
N ILE A 72 6.13 -12.15 4.31
CA ILE A 72 6.12 -11.20 3.20
C ILE A 72 6.89 -9.95 3.62
N LYS A 73 7.96 -9.64 2.90
CA LYS A 73 8.76 -8.43 3.05
C LYS A 73 8.41 -7.45 1.94
N ASN A 74 7.76 -6.34 2.28
CA ASN A 74 7.52 -5.27 1.34
C ASN A 74 8.63 -4.22 1.47
N GLY A 75 9.67 -4.32 0.63
CA GLY A 75 10.75 -3.32 0.58
C GLY A 75 10.42 -2.06 -0.24
N THR A 76 9.21 -1.96 -0.80
CA THR A 76 8.83 -0.82 -1.65
C THR A 76 8.30 0.36 -0.81
N LYS A 77 8.17 1.53 -1.46
CA LYS A 77 7.56 2.73 -0.88
C LYS A 77 6.01 2.67 -0.88
N ARG A 78 5.42 1.64 -1.49
CA ARG A 78 3.97 1.47 -1.67
C ARG A 78 3.44 0.40 -0.72
N ASP A 79 2.17 0.52 -0.33
CA ASP A 79 1.47 -0.56 0.36
C ASP A 79 1.15 -1.67 -0.64
N ALA A 80 0.95 -2.89 -0.13
CA ALA A 80 0.65 -4.04 -0.96
C ALA A 80 -0.42 -4.94 -0.34
N VAL A 81 -1.21 -5.57 -1.21
CA VAL A 81 -2.06 -6.70 -0.87
C VAL A 81 -1.48 -7.93 -1.55
N VAL A 82 -1.15 -8.95 -0.79
CA VAL A 82 -0.69 -10.24 -1.31
C VAL A 82 -1.80 -11.26 -1.21
N THR A 83 -2.10 -11.90 -2.32
CA THR A 83 -3.18 -12.88 -2.46
C THR A 83 -2.61 -14.23 -2.88
N LEU A 84 -2.89 -15.24 -2.08
CA LEU A 84 -2.58 -16.64 -2.33
C LEU A 84 -3.79 -17.27 -3.03
N VAL A 85 -3.55 -17.94 -4.14
CA VAL A 85 -4.57 -18.68 -4.90
C VAL A 85 -4.17 -20.14 -4.98
N ARG A 86 -5.08 -21.04 -4.59
CA ARG A 86 -4.90 -22.49 -4.69
C ARG A 86 -5.84 -23.04 -5.76
N GLY A 87 -5.29 -23.62 -6.82
CA GLY A 87 -6.08 -24.00 -8.00
C GLY A 87 -6.74 -22.77 -8.63
N LYS A 88 -8.07 -22.69 -8.55
CA LYS A 88 -8.89 -21.60 -9.09
C LYS A 88 -9.48 -20.69 -7.99
N SER A 89 -9.25 -21.01 -6.71
CA SER A 89 -9.91 -20.33 -5.59
C SER A 89 -8.93 -19.49 -4.79
N LYS A 90 -9.38 -18.30 -4.37
CA LYS A 90 -8.67 -17.45 -3.43
C LYS A 90 -8.55 -18.17 -2.09
N ALA A 91 -7.34 -18.23 -1.55
CA ALA A 91 -7.04 -18.88 -0.29
C ALA A 91 -6.90 -17.86 0.84
N ILE A 92 -5.97 -16.91 0.72
CA ILE A 92 -5.72 -15.89 1.75
C ILE A 92 -5.31 -14.58 1.07
N SER A 93 -5.81 -13.45 1.54
CA SER A 93 -5.32 -12.12 1.17
C SER A 93 -4.84 -11.36 2.40
N ILE A 94 -3.65 -10.77 2.32
CA ILE A 94 -3.02 -10.02 3.42
C ILE A 94 -2.60 -8.64 2.95
N TYR A 95 -2.86 -7.66 3.82
CA TYR A 95 -2.33 -6.33 3.71
C TYR A 95 -0.92 -6.23 4.30
N VAL A 96 0.01 -5.65 3.54
CA VAL A 96 1.41 -5.42 3.94
C VAL A 96 1.76 -3.96 3.70
N ARG A 97 2.14 -3.25 4.75
CA ARG A 97 2.51 -1.84 4.63
C ARG A 97 3.85 -1.67 3.89
N ALA A 98 4.05 -0.51 3.30
CA ALA A 98 5.33 -0.08 2.74
C ALA A 98 6.45 -0.26 3.77
N ARG A 99 7.64 -0.68 3.30
CA ARG A 99 8.84 -0.92 4.12
C ARG A 99 8.62 -1.82 5.34
N SER A 100 7.61 -2.68 5.30
CA SER A 100 7.20 -3.51 6.44
C SER A 100 7.22 -4.99 6.09
N THR A 101 7.24 -5.82 7.13
CA THR A 101 7.16 -7.28 6.98
C THR A 101 5.90 -7.80 7.67
N ALA A 102 5.17 -8.68 7.02
CA ALA A 102 4.00 -9.37 7.58
C ALA A 102 4.23 -10.89 7.55
N SER A 103 3.60 -11.62 8.47
CA SER A 103 3.70 -13.07 8.52
C SER A 103 2.33 -13.72 8.69
N VAL A 104 2.11 -14.82 7.98
CA VAL A 104 0.92 -15.66 8.04
C VAL A 104 1.38 -17.04 8.50
N LYS A 105 0.84 -17.54 9.61
CA LYS A 105 1.28 -18.83 10.19
C LYS A 105 0.29 -19.98 9.93
N THR A 106 -0.80 -19.70 9.22
CA THR A 106 -1.94 -20.60 9.04
C THR A 106 -2.10 -21.11 7.60
N VAL A 107 -0.99 -21.16 6.84
CA VAL A 107 -1.04 -21.59 5.44
C VAL A 107 -1.14 -23.10 5.36
N ARG A 108 -2.20 -23.62 4.71
CA ARG A 108 -2.42 -25.06 4.56
C ARG A 108 -1.48 -25.66 3.50
N SER A 109 -1.11 -26.92 3.65
CA SER A 109 -0.30 -27.63 2.65
C SER A 109 -0.95 -27.57 1.26
N GLY A 110 -0.14 -27.34 0.23
CA GLY A 110 -0.59 -27.21 -1.15
C GLY A 110 0.29 -26.28 -1.97
N THR A 111 -0.01 -26.22 -3.27
CA THR A 111 0.68 -25.35 -4.23
C THR A 111 -0.14 -24.10 -4.49
N TYR A 112 0.48 -22.93 -4.35
CA TYR A 112 -0.17 -21.63 -4.45
C TYR A 112 0.46 -20.77 -5.54
N ARG A 113 -0.38 -20.09 -6.31
CA ARG A 113 0.02 -18.95 -7.14
C ARG A 113 -0.09 -17.69 -6.28
N ILE A 114 0.92 -16.83 -6.39
CA ILE A 114 0.98 -15.60 -5.61
C ILE A 114 0.75 -14.41 -6.53
N PHE A 115 -0.29 -13.66 -6.19
CA PHE A 115 -0.62 -12.39 -6.81
C PHE A 115 -0.37 -11.29 -5.79
N PHE A 116 0.00 -10.11 -6.24
CA PHE A 116 0.05 -8.95 -5.37
C PHE A 116 -0.36 -7.70 -6.13
N THR A 117 -1.06 -6.82 -5.43
CA THR A 117 -1.32 -5.46 -5.89
C THR A 117 -0.55 -4.52 -5.00
N SER A 118 0.07 -3.50 -5.56
CA SER A 118 0.69 -2.41 -4.79
C SER A 118 0.08 -1.07 -5.16
N GLY A 119 0.08 -0.11 -4.23
CA GLY A 119 -0.46 1.22 -4.49
C GLY A 119 -0.51 2.09 -3.24
N TYR A 120 -1.27 3.19 -3.34
CA TYR A 120 -1.53 4.13 -2.26
C TYR A 120 -3.04 4.20 -1.96
N ARG A 121 -3.38 4.65 -0.75
CA ARG A 121 -4.77 4.87 -0.29
C ARG A 121 -5.62 3.60 -0.49
N PHE A 122 -5.33 2.56 0.28
CA PHE A 122 -6.10 1.32 0.22
C PHE A 122 -7.51 1.53 0.78
N ASN A 123 -8.52 1.26 -0.03
CA ASN A 123 -9.92 1.31 0.37
C ASN A 123 -10.36 -0.10 0.79
N VAL A 124 -10.60 -0.29 2.09
CA VAL A 124 -10.95 -1.60 2.67
C VAL A 124 -12.28 -2.10 2.13
N SER A 125 -13.28 -1.23 2.02
CA SER A 125 -14.62 -1.58 1.54
C SER A 125 -14.61 -2.02 0.07
N LYS A 126 -13.77 -1.39 -0.76
CA LYS A 126 -13.63 -1.72 -2.19
C LYS A 126 -12.55 -2.77 -2.47
N GLY A 127 -11.79 -3.19 -1.47
CA GLY A 127 -10.71 -4.18 -1.58
C GLY A 127 -9.56 -3.79 -2.52
N ARG A 128 -9.35 -2.50 -2.79
CA ARG A 128 -8.40 -2.03 -3.83
C ARG A 128 -7.69 -0.72 -3.45
N PHE A 129 -6.58 -0.45 -4.11
CA PHE A 129 -5.87 0.83 -4.00
C PHE A 129 -6.56 1.90 -4.86
N ALA A 130 -6.74 3.09 -4.31
CA ALA A 130 -7.36 4.21 -5.01
C ALA A 130 -6.34 4.98 -5.90
N SER A 131 -5.04 4.82 -5.69
CA SER A 131 -4.01 5.53 -6.45
C SER A 131 -2.79 4.66 -6.76
N SER A 132 -2.25 4.81 -7.98
CA SER A 132 -1.07 4.12 -8.53
C SER A 132 -1.11 2.59 -8.31
N ALA A 133 -2.29 2.00 -8.50
CA ALA A 133 -2.49 0.55 -8.36
C ALA A 133 -1.72 -0.20 -9.46
N SER A 134 -0.87 -1.15 -9.05
CA SER A 134 -0.11 -2.01 -9.94
C SER A 134 -0.34 -3.46 -9.56
N TYR A 135 -0.76 -4.26 -10.52
CA TYR A 135 -1.13 -5.67 -10.35
C TYR A 135 -0.03 -6.54 -10.92
N GLN A 136 0.48 -7.45 -10.10
CA GLN A 136 1.61 -8.30 -10.43
C GLN A 136 1.38 -9.71 -9.91
N ARG A 137 2.05 -10.67 -10.53
CA ARG A 137 2.03 -12.07 -10.13
C ARG A 137 3.44 -12.64 -10.21
N PHE A 138 3.77 -13.52 -9.27
CA PHE A 138 4.98 -14.33 -9.35
C PHE A 138 4.80 -15.45 -10.38
N ASP A 139 5.80 -15.67 -11.22
CA ASP A 139 5.77 -16.78 -12.18
C ASP A 139 5.82 -18.13 -11.46
N ASP A 140 6.67 -18.22 -10.45
CA ASP A 140 6.83 -19.40 -9.62
C ASP A 140 5.66 -19.59 -8.65
N LYS A 141 5.32 -20.86 -8.44
CA LYS A 141 4.33 -21.29 -7.46
C LYS A 141 5.05 -21.67 -6.17
N LEU A 142 4.45 -21.34 -5.03
CA LEU A 142 4.98 -21.75 -3.73
C LEU A 142 4.29 -23.05 -3.29
N LYS A 143 5.09 -24.08 -3.00
CA LYS A 143 4.61 -25.34 -2.44
C LYS A 143 4.81 -25.34 -0.93
N PHE A 144 3.71 -25.36 -0.17
CA PHE A 144 3.72 -25.54 1.27
C PHE A 144 3.51 -27.01 1.59
N VAL A 145 4.37 -27.57 2.43
CA VAL A 145 4.27 -28.91 2.98
C VAL A 145 4.26 -28.79 4.50
N SER A 146 3.40 -29.55 5.16
CA SER A 146 3.34 -29.60 6.62
C SER A 146 2.99 -31.02 7.03
N THR A 147 3.77 -31.57 7.96
CA THR A 147 3.58 -32.86 8.63
C THR A 147 3.25 -32.61 10.11
N SER A 148 3.17 -33.69 10.90
CA SER A 148 2.97 -33.60 12.35
C SER A 148 4.07 -32.81 13.09
N THR A 149 5.30 -32.86 12.59
CA THR A 149 6.48 -32.28 13.26
C THR A 149 7.18 -31.19 12.43
N THR A 150 6.97 -31.14 11.12
CA THR A 150 7.70 -30.24 10.21
C THR A 150 6.74 -29.38 9.39
N TRP A 151 7.10 -28.14 9.09
CA TRP A 151 6.32 -27.26 8.21
C TRP A 151 7.20 -26.36 7.36
N SER A 152 6.70 -25.99 6.17
CA SER A 152 7.39 -25.06 5.28
C SER A 152 7.32 -23.62 5.78
N ILE A 153 8.44 -22.92 5.69
CA ILE A 153 8.56 -21.49 5.94
C ILE A 153 9.05 -20.84 4.65
N TRP A 154 8.19 -20.02 4.04
CA TRP A 154 8.52 -19.27 2.82
C TRP A 154 8.73 -17.80 3.14
N THR A 155 9.70 -17.16 2.49
CA THR A 155 9.89 -15.71 2.53
C THR A 155 9.72 -15.14 1.14
N LEU A 156 8.76 -14.23 0.99
CA LEU A 156 8.47 -13.50 -0.24
C LEU A 156 8.93 -12.05 -0.10
N THR A 157 9.62 -11.54 -1.11
CA THR A 157 10.06 -10.14 -1.15
C THR A 157 9.37 -9.44 -2.31
N LEU A 158 8.70 -8.31 -2.07
CA LEU A 158 7.87 -7.62 -3.07
C LEU A 158 8.62 -6.54 -3.88
N ASN A 159 9.90 -6.32 -3.60
CA ASN A 159 10.76 -5.50 -4.45
C ASN A 159 11.60 -6.42 -5.36
N THR A 160 11.94 -5.94 -6.55
CA THR A 160 12.94 -6.58 -7.40
C THR A 160 14.24 -6.66 -6.61
N VAL A 161 14.76 -7.87 -6.44
CA VAL A 161 16.08 -8.12 -5.86
C VAL A 161 16.99 -8.47 -7.04
N PRO A 162 18.08 -7.71 -7.30
CA PRO A 162 19.08 -8.11 -8.27
C PRO A 162 19.58 -9.53 -7.96
N GLY A 163 19.50 -10.45 -8.93
CA GLY A 163 19.84 -11.87 -8.73
C GLY A 163 18.81 -12.71 -7.97
N GLY A 164 17.61 -12.18 -7.69
CA GLY A 164 16.53 -12.93 -7.04
C GLY A 164 15.81 -13.89 -8.00
N ASN A 165 15.44 -15.09 -7.51
CA ASN A 165 14.72 -16.10 -8.31
C ASN A 165 13.26 -15.74 -8.60
N ALA A 166 12.69 -14.74 -7.91
CA ALA A 166 11.27 -14.44 -7.97
C ALA A 166 10.93 -13.52 -9.16
N ARG A 167 10.70 -14.11 -10.34
CA ARG A 167 10.24 -13.36 -11.53
C ARG A 167 8.78 -12.95 -11.33
N THR A 168 8.48 -11.69 -11.64
CA THR A 168 7.11 -11.16 -11.62
C THR A 168 6.69 -10.68 -13.00
N ARG A 169 5.39 -10.76 -13.27
CA ARG A 169 4.77 -10.24 -14.50
C ARG A 169 3.59 -9.34 -14.12
N GLY A 170 3.37 -8.31 -14.94
CA GLY A 170 2.15 -7.52 -14.86
C GLY A 170 0.94 -8.41 -15.16
N VAL A 171 -0.15 -8.17 -14.45
CA VAL A 171 -1.42 -8.87 -14.65
C VAL A 171 -2.49 -7.85 -14.97
N ASP A 172 -3.33 -8.14 -15.96
CA ASP A 172 -4.49 -7.29 -16.26
C ASP A 172 -5.45 -7.33 -15.05
N PRO A 173 -6.02 -6.20 -14.62
CA PRO A 173 -6.96 -6.16 -13.50
C PRO A 173 -8.10 -7.18 -13.60
N LYS A 174 -8.56 -7.55 -14.81
CA LYS A 174 -9.64 -8.54 -15.02
C LYS A 174 -9.21 -9.97 -14.70
N ASP A 175 -7.92 -10.26 -14.79
CA ASP A 175 -7.32 -11.57 -14.49
C ASP A 175 -6.84 -11.67 -13.04
N PHE A 176 -7.00 -10.59 -12.26
CA PHE A 176 -6.64 -10.58 -10.85
C PHE A 176 -7.70 -11.31 -10.02
N PRO A 177 -7.31 -12.18 -9.08
CA PRO A 177 -8.27 -12.93 -8.27
C PRO A 177 -9.17 -11.98 -7.45
N ALA A 178 -10.46 -11.96 -7.77
CA ALA A 178 -11.52 -11.24 -7.06
C ALA A 178 -11.74 -11.79 -5.65
#